data_AF-A0A2M7KHB2-F1
#
_entry.id   AF-A0A2M7KHB2-F1
#
_cell.length_a   1.000
_cell.length_b   1.000
_cell.length_c   1.000
_cell.angle_alpha   90.00
_cell.angle_beta   90.00
_cell.angle_gamma   90.00
#
_symmetry.space_group_name_H-M   'P 1'
#
loop_
_entity.id
_entity.type
_entity.pdbx_description
1 polymer ?
#
loop_
_entity_poly.entity_id
_entity_poly.type
_entity_poly.pdbx_seq_one_letter_code
_entity_poly.pdbx_strand_id
1 'polypeptide(L)'
;MQSGGAELLTSPVQLEAVIDGKAVALTGADCRVEEQSDTHATLTGQAAGGALSATVRHRVEYDGFTWTDLTVEPRGDVRLDELRLTWSMPAAQATLRHSDSMSWIKNEAGALPPEGWKSDYVHFFWLGNEERGLSWFAESQRDWHHSKEQSAIQVVREGDRANVTVRLVAEPVSISVPLHYGFGMMATPVRPQPADARRLRMSPAPRPTFDVIWPNGNMKYYGYTEPLDPDKFAARVKAAHEQKCLVVPYVNLNFVSAGVPEWQYYGAPWADPARAVTPSDVAAMGYASMGTCPNVRDWQDFILYRINEMINRYEVDGIYIDCWGPYLCKAGPCAWEGADGKVQGTQPIRAYRELLRRVYALFRKRRPDPLLMVHMSSQVDLPMLSFTDTLLDGEQFRSGKLTDDYLDLLPPDKFRAEFMGRNFGPVDFFLPEFRDDYRTTGTPNLAAYLMLHDVQPWPIWSDIGPWNRLYDAADAFGIAEAEFRPYWQDSGAQTDEQVLVSAYTRNGKAMLAIMNIGEAIEAKVRLDLAKLGLSKAGKAVDVLREETLPVEGATLNVPMARRQGRVVEVTATE
;
A
#
# COMPACT_ATOMS: atom_id res chain seq x y z
N MET A 1 -2.19 -21.46 -5.57
CA MET A 1 -1.92 -20.08 -6.01
C MET A 1 -0.51 -19.76 -5.54
N GLN A 2 0.37 -19.35 -6.45
CA GLN A 2 1.78 -19.12 -6.14
C GLN A 2 2.16 -17.65 -6.36
N SER A 3 3.09 -17.14 -5.54
CA SER A 3 3.74 -15.85 -5.75
C SER A 3 5.24 -16.02 -5.50
N GLY A 4 6.08 -15.48 -6.40
CA GLY A 4 7.55 -15.51 -6.32
C GLY A 4 8.15 -16.88 -5.97
N GLY A 5 7.60 -17.97 -6.53
CA GLY A 5 8.08 -19.34 -6.31
C GLY A 5 7.57 -20.05 -5.04
N ALA A 6 6.67 -19.43 -4.25
CA ALA A 6 6.10 -20.03 -3.05
C ALA A 6 4.58 -20.19 -3.17
N GLU A 7 4.05 -21.29 -2.62
CA GLU A 7 2.60 -21.48 -2.46
C GLU A 7 2.04 -20.54 -1.39
N LEU A 8 0.94 -19.85 -1.73
CA LEU A 8 0.20 -19.00 -0.79
C LEU A 8 -0.98 -19.72 -0.14
N LEU A 9 -1.43 -20.82 -0.75
CA LEU A 9 -2.58 -21.59 -0.29
C LEU A 9 -2.18 -23.04 -0.02
N THR A 10 -2.62 -23.59 1.11
CA THR A 10 -2.53 -25.03 1.43
C THR A 10 -3.84 -25.77 1.18
N SER A 11 -4.89 -25.07 0.75
CA SER A 11 -6.16 -25.61 0.24
C SER A 11 -6.80 -24.61 -0.72
N PRO A 12 -7.62 -25.07 -1.70
CA PRO A 12 -8.42 -24.17 -2.51
C PRO A 12 -9.45 -23.43 -1.64
N VAL A 13 -9.95 -22.29 -2.13
CA VAL A 13 -11.10 -21.61 -1.53
C VAL A 13 -12.34 -22.51 -1.65
N GLN A 14 -13.04 -22.72 -0.55
CA GLN A 14 -14.26 -23.54 -0.49
C GLN A 14 -15.47 -22.66 -0.16
N LEU A 15 -16.62 -23.01 -0.74
CA LEU A 15 -17.92 -22.43 -0.40
C LEU A 15 -18.68 -23.43 0.46
N GLU A 16 -18.94 -23.05 1.70
CA GLU A 16 -19.61 -23.89 2.69
C GLU A 16 -20.86 -23.18 3.23
N ALA A 17 -21.89 -23.95 3.52
CA ALA A 17 -23.11 -23.46 4.15
C ALA A 17 -23.49 -24.31 5.38
N VAL A 18 -24.28 -23.74 6.27
CA VAL A 18 -25.01 -24.46 7.32
C VAL A 18 -26.49 -24.29 7.05
N ILE A 19 -27.20 -25.38 6.81
CA ILE A 19 -28.63 -25.40 6.50
C ILE A 19 -29.33 -26.26 7.55
N ASP A 20 -30.30 -25.69 8.26
CA ASP A 20 -31.01 -26.36 9.34
C ASP A 20 -30.07 -27.07 10.33
N GLY A 21 -28.99 -26.38 10.73
CA GLY A 21 -27.96 -26.85 11.65
C GLY A 21 -26.97 -27.85 11.05
N LYS A 22 -27.04 -28.17 9.74
CA LYS A 22 -26.15 -29.14 9.08
C LYS A 22 -25.18 -28.45 8.13
N ALA A 23 -23.89 -28.69 8.33
CA ALA A 23 -22.85 -28.23 7.42
C ALA A 23 -22.93 -28.96 6.07
N VAL A 24 -22.87 -28.20 4.98
CA VAL A 24 -22.84 -28.69 3.59
C VAL A 24 -21.77 -27.93 2.81
N ALA A 25 -20.94 -28.65 2.06
CA ALA A 25 -20.03 -28.04 1.09
C ALA A 25 -20.74 -27.94 -0.27
N LEU A 26 -20.65 -26.78 -0.93
CA LEU A 26 -21.12 -26.63 -2.29
C LEU A 26 -20.00 -27.05 -3.22
N THR A 27 -20.20 -28.16 -3.93
CA THR A 27 -19.20 -28.75 -4.84
C THR A 27 -19.76 -28.85 -6.24
N GLY A 28 -18.87 -28.80 -7.23
CA GLY A 28 -19.23 -28.72 -8.63
C GLY A 28 -18.20 -29.42 -9.51
N ALA A 29 -18.51 -29.50 -10.80
CA ALA A 29 -17.53 -29.88 -11.81
C ALA A 29 -16.52 -28.74 -12.03
N ASP A 30 -15.45 -29.02 -12.76
CA ASP A 30 -14.45 -28.03 -13.14
C ASP A 30 -15.09 -26.85 -13.89
N CYS A 31 -14.58 -25.64 -13.64
CA CYS A 31 -15.00 -24.47 -14.37
C CYS A 31 -14.62 -24.58 -15.85
N ARG A 32 -15.47 -24.05 -16.72
CA ARG A 32 -15.18 -23.89 -18.15
C ARG A 32 -14.65 -22.50 -18.45
N VAL A 33 -13.71 -22.38 -19.37
CA VAL A 33 -13.30 -21.08 -19.91
C VAL A 33 -14.43 -20.57 -20.82
N GLU A 34 -14.96 -19.40 -20.51
CA GLU A 34 -15.98 -18.72 -21.30
C GLU A 34 -15.36 -17.73 -22.28
N GLU A 35 -14.35 -16.98 -21.83
CA GLU A 35 -13.65 -15.97 -22.62
C GLU A 35 -12.16 -15.99 -22.28
N GLN A 36 -11.29 -15.73 -23.27
CA GLN A 36 -9.86 -15.56 -23.08
C GLN A 36 -9.29 -14.52 -24.04
N SER A 37 -8.40 -13.68 -23.54
CA SER A 37 -7.62 -12.70 -24.29
C SER A 37 -6.21 -12.59 -23.70
N ASP A 38 -5.36 -11.75 -24.30
CA ASP A 38 -4.02 -11.45 -23.77
C ASP A 38 -4.05 -10.77 -22.39
N THR A 39 -5.18 -10.17 -22.02
CA THR A 39 -5.30 -9.39 -20.77
C THR A 39 -6.09 -10.12 -19.68
N HIS A 40 -6.91 -11.09 -20.02
CA HIS A 40 -7.71 -11.81 -19.02
C HIS A 40 -8.31 -13.10 -19.55
N ALA A 41 -8.73 -13.96 -18.64
CA ALA A 41 -9.64 -15.07 -18.90
C ALA A 41 -10.86 -14.99 -17.95
N THR A 42 -12.03 -15.36 -18.46
CA THR A 42 -13.24 -15.53 -17.67
C THR A 42 -13.63 -17.00 -17.65
N LEU A 43 -13.83 -17.55 -16.46
CA LEU A 43 -14.27 -18.90 -16.21
C LEU A 43 -15.69 -18.89 -15.65
N THR A 44 -16.49 -19.90 -15.99
CA THR A 44 -17.83 -20.11 -15.43
C THR A 44 -17.95 -21.50 -14.83
N GLY A 45 -18.63 -21.61 -13.69
CA GLY A 45 -18.80 -22.87 -12.96
C GLY A 45 -20.15 -22.94 -12.26
N GLN A 46 -20.56 -24.15 -11.92
CA GLN A 46 -21.76 -24.42 -11.14
C GLN A 46 -21.43 -25.41 -10.03
N ALA A 47 -21.98 -25.18 -8.84
CA ALA A 47 -21.86 -26.06 -7.69
C ALA A 47 -23.23 -26.24 -7.03
N ALA A 48 -23.39 -27.31 -6.25
CA ALA A 48 -24.59 -27.54 -5.46
C ALA A 48 -24.26 -28.24 -4.14
N GLY A 49 -25.13 -28.04 -3.14
CA GLY A 49 -25.01 -28.65 -1.82
C GLY A 49 -26.31 -28.47 -1.03
N GLY A 50 -26.88 -29.56 -0.52
CA GLY A 50 -28.18 -29.51 0.16
C GLY A 50 -29.28 -28.92 -0.72
N ALA A 51 -29.96 -27.89 -0.20
CA ALA A 51 -31.01 -27.15 -0.89
C ALA A 51 -30.49 -25.92 -1.67
N LEU A 52 -29.18 -25.79 -1.89
CA LEU A 52 -28.58 -24.65 -2.59
C LEU A 52 -27.92 -25.08 -3.90
N SER A 53 -27.98 -24.20 -4.90
CA SER A 53 -27.07 -24.18 -6.05
C SER A 53 -26.30 -22.88 -6.09
N ALA A 54 -25.09 -22.91 -6.64
CA ALA A 54 -24.26 -21.73 -6.86
C ALA A 54 -23.81 -21.67 -8.31
N THR A 55 -23.85 -20.47 -8.88
CA THR A 55 -23.21 -20.16 -10.17
C THR A 55 -22.07 -19.18 -9.93
N VAL A 56 -20.93 -19.46 -10.53
CA VAL A 56 -19.72 -18.65 -10.41
C VAL A 56 -19.31 -18.14 -11.78
N ARG A 57 -19.02 -16.84 -11.89
CA ARG A 57 -18.27 -16.23 -12.99
C ARG A 57 -16.99 -15.64 -12.41
N HIS A 58 -15.84 -16.19 -12.78
CA HIS A 58 -14.55 -15.85 -12.22
C HIS A 58 -13.64 -15.26 -13.29
N ARG A 59 -13.16 -14.04 -13.12
CA ARG A 59 -12.24 -13.35 -14.01
C ARG A 59 -10.85 -13.35 -13.41
N VAL A 60 -9.85 -13.66 -14.22
CA VAL A 60 -8.42 -13.58 -13.88
C VAL A 60 -7.75 -12.66 -14.89
N GLU A 61 -7.05 -11.62 -14.42
CA GLU A 61 -6.32 -10.67 -15.26
C GLU A 61 -4.81 -10.96 -15.27
N TYR A 62 -4.12 -10.43 -16.29
CA TYR A 62 -2.71 -10.69 -16.56
C TYR A 62 -1.74 -10.30 -15.43
N ASP A 63 -2.14 -9.41 -14.54
CA ASP A 63 -1.36 -8.93 -13.40
C ASP A 63 -1.70 -9.67 -12.08
N GLY A 64 -2.52 -10.72 -12.15
CA GLY A 64 -2.90 -11.53 -10.99
C GLY A 64 -4.12 -11.03 -10.22
N PHE A 65 -4.78 -9.95 -10.68
CA PHE A 65 -6.09 -9.56 -10.15
C PHE A 65 -7.14 -10.63 -10.48
N THR A 66 -7.94 -11.01 -9.48
CA THR A 66 -9.08 -11.91 -9.69
C THR A 66 -10.37 -11.29 -9.16
N TRP A 67 -11.48 -11.60 -9.83
CA TRP A 67 -12.82 -11.21 -9.40
C TRP A 67 -13.79 -12.36 -9.58
N THR A 68 -14.65 -12.57 -8.60
CA THR A 68 -15.65 -13.62 -8.56
C THR A 68 -17.03 -12.98 -8.37
N ASP A 69 -17.89 -13.15 -9.38
CA ASP A 69 -19.33 -12.94 -9.23
C ASP A 69 -19.95 -14.30 -8.85
N LEU A 70 -20.50 -14.36 -7.65
CA LEU A 70 -21.12 -15.56 -7.06
C LEU A 70 -22.62 -15.30 -6.91
N THR A 71 -23.43 -16.20 -7.46
CA THR A 71 -24.88 -16.23 -7.21
C THR A 71 -25.23 -17.52 -6.49
N VAL A 72 -25.89 -17.44 -5.33
CA VAL A 72 -26.37 -18.58 -4.55
C VAL A 72 -27.89 -18.62 -4.59
N GLU A 73 -28.46 -19.71 -5.10
CA GLU A 73 -29.88 -19.87 -5.35
C GLU A 73 -30.47 -20.96 -4.43
N PRO A 74 -31.54 -20.64 -3.67
CA PRO A 74 -32.23 -21.63 -2.86
C PRO A 74 -33.25 -22.44 -3.68
N ARG A 75 -33.39 -23.73 -3.37
CA ARG A 75 -34.43 -24.62 -3.91
C ARG A 75 -35.65 -24.61 -3.00
N GLY A 76 -36.55 -23.65 -3.25
CA GLY A 76 -37.66 -23.34 -2.35
C GLY A 76 -37.21 -22.48 -1.18
N ASP A 77 -38.00 -22.45 -0.11
CA ASP A 77 -37.64 -21.70 1.09
C ASP A 77 -36.59 -22.45 1.91
N VAL A 78 -35.44 -21.81 2.14
CA VAL A 78 -34.30 -22.41 2.86
C VAL A 78 -33.95 -21.55 4.06
N ARG A 79 -33.84 -22.17 5.25
CA ARG A 79 -33.24 -21.54 6.43
C ARG A 79 -31.73 -21.74 6.37
N LEU A 80 -31.04 -20.69 5.95
CA LEU A 80 -29.59 -20.63 5.86
C LEU A 80 -29.04 -20.10 7.19
N ASP A 81 -28.39 -20.95 7.97
CA ASP A 81 -27.77 -20.59 9.25
C ASP A 81 -26.44 -19.84 9.06
N GLU A 82 -25.67 -20.24 8.06
CA GLU A 82 -24.37 -19.64 7.73
C GLU A 82 -24.01 -19.90 6.27
N LEU A 83 -23.31 -18.96 5.62
CA LEU A 83 -22.67 -19.12 4.31
C LEU A 83 -21.29 -18.49 4.38
N ARG A 84 -20.25 -19.26 4.10
CA ARG A 84 -18.86 -18.84 4.30
C ARG A 84 -17.94 -19.31 3.17
N LEU A 85 -16.91 -18.50 2.94
CA LEU A 85 -15.73 -18.86 2.19
C LEU A 85 -14.63 -19.27 3.17
N THR A 86 -13.98 -20.39 2.92
CA THR A 86 -12.86 -20.89 3.74
C THR A 86 -11.64 -21.19 2.88
N TRP A 87 -10.44 -20.89 3.39
CA TRP A 87 -9.17 -21.31 2.80
C TRP A 87 -8.08 -21.39 3.86
N SER A 88 -6.96 -22.01 3.53
CA SER A 88 -5.78 -22.05 4.40
C SER A 88 -4.55 -21.52 3.69
N MET A 89 -3.70 -20.82 4.43
CA MET A 89 -2.37 -20.38 4.00
C MET A 89 -1.30 -21.11 4.84
N PRO A 90 -0.06 -21.31 4.33
CA PRO A 90 1.04 -21.72 5.20
C PRO A 90 1.28 -20.64 6.26
N ALA A 91 1.48 -21.02 7.52
CA ALA A 91 1.69 -20.07 8.62
C ALA A 91 2.92 -19.17 8.39
N ALA A 92 3.94 -19.67 7.69
CA ALA A 92 5.12 -18.89 7.29
C ALA A 92 4.81 -17.79 6.25
N GLN A 93 3.68 -17.89 5.53
CA GLN A 93 3.21 -16.89 4.58
C GLN A 93 2.15 -15.95 5.17
N ALA A 94 1.76 -16.13 6.45
CA ALA A 94 0.74 -15.33 7.12
C ALA A 94 1.25 -14.89 8.51
N THR A 95 2.40 -14.22 8.53
CA THR A 95 3.04 -13.68 9.74
C THR A 95 2.64 -12.24 10.02
N LEU A 96 2.22 -11.51 9.00
CA LEU A 96 1.77 -10.12 9.03
C LEU A 96 0.34 -10.01 8.51
N ARG A 97 -0.36 -8.98 8.95
CA ARG A 97 -1.69 -8.61 8.45
C ARG A 97 -1.79 -7.12 8.20
N HIS A 98 -2.63 -6.75 7.25
CA HIS A 98 -3.12 -5.38 7.07
C HIS A 98 -4.62 -5.44 6.79
N SER A 99 -5.40 -4.56 7.40
CA SER A 99 -6.84 -4.44 7.13
C SER A 99 -7.20 -2.96 6.99
N ASP A 100 -7.85 -2.62 5.89
CA ASP A 100 -8.34 -1.25 5.71
C ASP A 100 -9.70 -1.10 6.38
N SER A 101 -9.71 -0.32 7.46
CA SER A 101 -10.91 0.04 8.22
C SER A 101 -11.51 1.37 7.74
N MET A 102 -11.00 1.91 6.62
CA MET A 102 -11.29 3.27 6.13
C MET A 102 -10.98 4.33 7.20
N SER A 103 -9.98 4.08 8.05
CA SER A 103 -9.56 4.99 9.09
C SER A 103 -8.19 5.56 8.78
N TRP A 104 -8.10 6.90 8.80
CA TRP A 104 -6.86 7.62 8.52
C TRP A 104 -5.66 7.18 9.38
N ILE A 105 -5.87 6.79 10.65
CA ILE A 105 -4.77 6.46 11.59
C ILE A 105 -4.91 5.04 12.18
N LYS A 106 -6.12 4.47 12.16
CA LYS A 106 -6.47 3.28 12.97
C LYS A 106 -6.60 2.00 12.16
N ASN A 107 -6.04 1.95 10.94
CA ASN A 107 -5.98 0.71 10.19
C ASN A 107 -5.18 -0.36 10.95
N GLU A 108 -5.67 -1.59 10.89
CA GLU A 108 -5.08 -2.70 11.63
C GLU A 108 -3.94 -3.31 10.82
N ALA A 109 -2.72 -2.91 11.14
CA ALA A 109 -1.49 -3.44 10.55
C ALA A 109 -0.56 -4.00 11.63
N GLY A 110 0.26 -4.99 11.29
CA GLY A 110 1.27 -5.57 12.19
C GLY A 110 1.36 -7.09 12.12
N ALA A 111 1.99 -7.69 13.12
CA ALA A 111 2.07 -9.15 13.21
C ALA A 111 0.67 -9.77 13.35
N LEU A 112 0.44 -10.92 12.71
CA LEU A 112 -0.74 -11.73 12.96
C LEU A 112 -0.64 -12.29 14.39
N PRO A 113 -1.57 -11.96 15.30
CA PRO A 113 -1.47 -12.38 16.69
C PRO A 113 -1.48 -13.91 16.86
N PRO A 114 -0.85 -14.45 17.93
CA PRO A 114 -0.87 -15.88 18.22
C PRO A 114 -2.28 -16.48 18.32
N GLU A 115 -3.23 -15.74 18.89
CA GLU A 115 -4.65 -16.09 19.03
C GLU A 115 -5.46 -15.98 17.72
N GLY A 116 -4.82 -15.49 16.64
CA GLY A 116 -5.46 -15.22 15.37
C GLY A 116 -6.01 -13.79 15.25
N TRP A 117 -6.89 -13.58 14.30
CA TRP A 117 -7.49 -12.27 14.02
C TRP A 117 -8.99 -12.42 13.74
N LYS A 118 -9.78 -11.42 14.13
CA LYS A 118 -11.20 -11.35 13.86
C LYS A 118 -11.56 -9.92 13.53
N SER A 119 -12.47 -9.73 12.59
CA SER A 119 -12.99 -8.41 12.25
C SER A 119 -14.43 -8.51 11.77
N ASP A 120 -15.17 -7.41 11.93
CA ASP A 120 -16.42 -7.20 11.21
C ASP A 120 -16.14 -7.05 9.71
N TYR A 121 -17.16 -6.69 8.92
CA TYR A 121 -16.92 -6.45 7.50
C TYR A 121 -15.88 -5.35 7.30
N VAL A 122 -14.84 -5.68 6.53
CA VAL A 122 -13.95 -4.72 5.88
C VAL A 122 -13.98 -4.97 4.38
N HIS A 123 -13.79 -3.95 3.56
CA HIS A 123 -13.77 -4.11 2.10
C HIS A 123 -12.45 -4.71 1.61
N PHE A 124 -11.40 -4.68 2.43
CA PHE A 124 -10.07 -5.15 2.08
C PHE A 124 -9.30 -5.66 3.31
N PHE A 125 -8.65 -6.82 3.17
CA PHE A 125 -7.57 -7.23 4.06
C PHE A 125 -6.48 -7.99 3.30
N TRP A 126 -5.30 -8.03 3.89
CA TRP A 126 -4.12 -8.74 3.40
C TRP A 126 -3.49 -9.55 4.53
N LEU A 127 -3.09 -10.78 4.20
CA LEU A 127 -2.26 -11.63 5.04
C LEU A 127 -1.00 -11.98 4.27
N GLY A 128 0.15 -11.85 4.90
CA GLY A 128 1.41 -12.06 4.22
C GLY A 128 2.60 -12.15 5.16
N ASN A 129 3.76 -11.90 4.60
CA ASN A 129 5.02 -11.68 5.29
C ASN A 129 5.78 -10.54 4.59
N GLU A 130 7.05 -10.37 4.94
CA GLU A 130 7.92 -9.33 4.44
C GLU A 130 8.24 -9.45 2.93
N GLU A 131 7.86 -10.54 2.29
CA GLU A 131 8.18 -10.86 0.89
C GLU A 131 6.95 -10.97 -0.01
N ARG A 132 5.81 -11.46 0.51
CA ARG A 132 4.61 -11.79 -0.28
C ARG A 132 3.38 -11.95 0.59
N GLY A 133 2.23 -12.08 -0.04
CA GLY A 133 0.97 -12.36 0.67
C GLY A 133 -0.21 -12.51 -0.27
N LEU A 134 -1.40 -12.50 0.32
CA LEU A 134 -2.67 -12.64 -0.35
C LEU A 134 -3.67 -11.65 0.23
N SER A 135 -4.25 -10.85 -0.65
CA SER A 135 -5.37 -9.98 -0.30
C SER A 135 -6.71 -10.60 -0.66
N TRP A 136 -7.71 -10.22 0.10
CA TRP A 136 -9.12 -10.41 -0.20
C TRP A 136 -9.80 -9.04 -0.18
N PHE A 137 -10.77 -8.83 -1.08
CA PHE A 137 -11.50 -7.58 -1.17
C PHE A 137 -12.91 -7.76 -1.74
N ALA A 138 -13.83 -6.85 -1.38
CA ALA A 138 -15.19 -6.80 -1.88
C ALA A 138 -15.67 -5.36 -2.03
N GLU A 139 -16.51 -5.11 -3.04
CA GLU A 139 -17.00 -3.76 -3.33
C GLU A 139 -18.32 -3.43 -2.60
N SER A 140 -19.11 -4.44 -2.23
CA SER A 140 -20.47 -4.25 -1.73
C SER A 140 -20.85 -5.25 -0.64
N GLN A 141 -21.66 -4.76 0.30
CA GLN A 141 -22.30 -5.56 1.35
C GLN A 141 -23.73 -5.99 0.96
N ARG A 142 -24.14 -5.82 -0.31
CA ARG A 142 -25.45 -6.32 -0.77
C ARG A 142 -25.56 -7.82 -0.51
N ASP A 143 -26.69 -8.23 0.06
CA ASP A 143 -27.01 -9.62 0.44
C ASP A 143 -26.10 -10.23 1.52
N TRP A 144 -25.27 -9.42 2.19
CA TRP A 144 -24.57 -9.85 3.40
C TRP A 144 -25.51 -9.81 4.60
N HIS A 145 -25.40 -10.82 5.46
CA HIS A 145 -26.14 -10.91 6.72
C HIS A 145 -25.14 -10.94 7.88
N HIS A 146 -24.96 -9.79 8.54
CA HIS A 146 -23.99 -9.61 9.61
C HIS A 146 -24.52 -10.10 10.96
N SER A 147 -23.62 -10.53 11.84
CA SER A 147 -23.96 -10.95 13.20
C SER A 147 -23.24 -10.07 14.23
N LYS A 148 -23.87 -9.87 15.39
CA LYS A 148 -23.21 -9.28 16.57
C LYS A 148 -22.40 -10.29 17.38
N GLU A 149 -22.66 -11.58 17.17
CA GLU A 149 -22.04 -12.68 17.91
C GLU A 149 -20.91 -13.34 17.12
N GLN A 150 -20.96 -13.26 15.79
CA GLN A 150 -19.98 -13.85 14.89
C GLN A 150 -19.36 -12.79 13.98
N SER A 151 -18.04 -12.67 14.05
CA SER A 151 -17.26 -11.82 13.17
C SER A 151 -17.34 -12.28 11.72
N ALA A 152 -17.47 -11.32 10.80
CA ALA A 152 -17.51 -11.58 9.36
C ALA A 152 -16.20 -12.21 8.87
N ILE A 153 -15.06 -11.80 9.43
CA ILE A 153 -13.74 -12.30 9.08
C ILE A 153 -13.11 -12.95 10.30
N GLN A 154 -12.47 -14.10 10.09
CA GLN A 154 -11.73 -14.81 11.12
C GLN A 154 -10.49 -15.47 10.52
N VAL A 155 -9.37 -15.35 11.21
CA VAL A 155 -8.12 -16.06 10.94
C VAL A 155 -7.74 -16.83 12.20
N VAL A 156 -7.54 -18.13 12.08
CA VAL A 156 -7.10 -19.01 13.18
C VAL A 156 -5.79 -19.66 12.79
N ARG A 157 -4.80 -19.61 13.69
CA ARG A 157 -3.52 -20.30 13.51
C ARG A 157 -3.64 -21.72 14.05
N GLU A 158 -3.33 -22.70 13.21
CA GLU A 158 -3.37 -24.12 13.56
C GLU A 158 -2.11 -24.81 13.02
N GLY A 159 -1.15 -25.10 13.90
CA GLY A 159 0.13 -25.70 13.52
C GLY A 159 0.88 -24.87 12.48
N ASP A 160 1.11 -25.44 11.31
CA ASP A 160 1.80 -24.82 10.17
C ASP A 160 0.84 -24.11 9.20
N ARG A 161 -0.41 -23.85 9.60
CA ARG A 161 -1.45 -23.22 8.77
C ARG A 161 -2.08 -22.00 9.45
N ALA A 162 -2.51 -21.05 8.64
CA ALA A 162 -3.45 -20.01 9.00
C ALA A 162 -4.75 -20.24 8.22
N ASN A 163 -5.83 -20.59 8.92
CA ASN A 163 -7.14 -20.84 8.35
C ASN A 163 -7.95 -19.55 8.34
N VAL A 164 -8.45 -19.18 7.18
CA VAL A 164 -9.24 -17.97 6.98
C VAL A 164 -10.69 -18.33 6.71
N THR A 165 -11.60 -17.58 7.31
CA THR A 165 -13.05 -17.67 7.10
C THR A 165 -13.60 -16.28 6.82
N VAL A 166 -14.38 -16.16 5.75
CA VAL A 166 -15.18 -14.97 5.41
C VAL A 166 -16.65 -15.38 5.37
N ARG A 167 -17.46 -14.87 6.30
CA ARG A 167 -18.89 -15.16 6.43
C ARG A 167 -19.70 -14.13 5.65
N LEU A 168 -20.36 -14.60 4.61
CA LEU A 168 -21.31 -13.83 3.80
C LEU A 168 -22.68 -13.77 4.51
N VAL A 169 -23.04 -14.87 5.17
CA VAL A 169 -24.18 -14.97 6.10
C VAL A 169 -23.63 -15.48 7.42
N ALA A 170 -23.70 -14.65 8.47
CA ALA A 170 -23.17 -14.93 9.81
C ALA A 170 -24.27 -15.12 10.88
N GLU A 171 -25.53 -14.95 10.50
CA GLU A 171 -26.69 -15.25 11.34
C GLU A 171 -27.81 -15.91 10.52
N PRO A 172 -28.69 -16.72 11.15
CA PRO A 172 -29.74 -17.43 10.42
C PRO A 172 -30.72 -16.51 9.69
N VAL A 173 -30.94 -16.79 8.41
CA VAL A 173 -31.89 -16.08 7.54
C VAL A 173 -32.70 -17.08 6.70
N SER A 174 -33.97 -16.75 6.47
CA SER A 174 -34.80 -17.46 5.50
C SER A 174 -34.62 -16.84 4.12
N ILE A 175 -34.19 -17.64 3.14
CA ILE A 175 -33.98 -17.21 1.77
C ILE A 175 -34.89 -17.98 0.81
N SER A 176 -35.50 -17.24 -0.11
CA SER A 176 -36.37 -17.77 -1.17
C SER A 176 -36.04 -17.16 -2.55
N VAL A 177 -35.05 -16.25 -2.59
CA VAL A 177 -34.55 -15.58 -3.78
C VAL A 177 -33.02 -15.73 -3.84
N PRO A 178 -32.41 -15.60 -5.03
CA PRO A 178 -30.96 -15.64 -5.17
C PRO A 178 -30.26 -14.54 -4.34
N LEU A 179 -29.10 -14.89 -3.77
CA LEU A 179 -28.16 -13.96 -3.15
C LEU A 179 -26.98 -13.71 -4.10
N HIS A 180 -26.51 -12.48 -4.19
CA HIS A 180 -25.43 -12.08 -5.09
C HIS A 180 -24.24 -11.48 -4.35
N TYR A 181 -23.06 -12.04 -4.60
CA TYR A 181 -21.80 -11.59 -4.00
C TYR A 181 -20.75 -11.29 -5.07
N GLY A 182 -19.95 -10.26 -4.81
CA GLY A 182 -18.81 -9.88 -5.65
C GLY A 182 -17.59 -9.66 -4.78
N PHE A 183 -16.53 -10.44 -5.01
CA PHE A 183 -15.28 -10.36 -4.26
C PHE A 183 -14.09 -10.77 -5.12
N GLY A 184 -12.90 -10.36 -4.74
CA GLY A 184 -11.66 -10.71 -5.42
C GLY A 184 -10.56 -11.10 -4.45
N MET A 185 -9.53 -11.70 -5.03
CA MET A 185 -8.29 -12.03 -4.33
C MET A 185 -7.10 -11.66 -5.21
N MET A 186 -6.01 -11.22 -4.59
CA MET A 186 -4.81 -10.84 -5.32
C MET A 186 -3.55 -11.16 -4.52
N ALA A 187 -2.65 -11.92 -5.13
CA ALA A 187 -1.35 -12.24 -4.55
C ALA A 187 -0.42 -11.02 -4.65
N THR A 188 0.48 -10.88 -3.67
CA THR A 188 1.53 -9.87 -3.68
C THR A 188 2.91 -10.50 -3.73
N PRO A 189 3.95 -9.78 -4.21
CA PRO A 189 3.90 -8.44 -4.80
C PRO A 189 3.14 -8.43 -6.15
N VAL A 190 2.37 -7.37 -6.41
CA VAL A 190 1.55 -7.21 -7.63
C VAL A 190 2.40 -6.93 -8.88
N ARG A 191 3.65 -6.55 -8.65
CA ARG A 191 4.69 -6.34 -9.67
C ARG A 191 6.07 -6.41 -9.01
N PRO A 192 7.14 -6.75 -9.75
CA PRO A 192 8.49 -6.63 -9.21
C PRO A 192 8.86 -5.16 -9.00
N GLN A 193 9.62 -4.88 -7.94
CA GLN A 193 10.28 -3.58 -7.78
C GLN A 193 11.36 -3.39 -8.86
N PRO A 194 11.57 -2.14 -9.32
CA PRO A 194 12.68 -1.85 -10.22
C PRO A 194 14.02 -2.11 -9.52
N ALA A 195 14.99 -2.67 -10.25
CA ALA A 195 16.29 -3.04 -9.70
C ALA A 195 17.07 -1.84 -9.12
N ASP A 196 16.75 -0.63 -9.58
CA ASP A 196 17.35 0.63 -9.16
C ASP A 196 16.42 1.46 -8.26
N ALA A 197 15.44 0.85 -7.60
CA ALA A 197 14.50 1.52 -6.67
C ALA A 197 15.19 2.47 -5.68
N ARG A 198 16.36 2.09 -5.14
CA ARG A 198 17.13 2.91 -4.18
C ARG A 198 17.78 4.17 -4.77
N ARG A 199 17.74 4.34 -6.10
CA ARG A 199 18.19 5.58 -6.77
C ARG A 199 17.12 6.66 -6.75
N LEU A 200 15.86 6.29 -6.56
CA LEU A 200 14.76 7.25 -6.57
C LEU A 200 14.89 8.22 -5.39
N ARG A 201 14.79 9.52 -5.68
CA ARG A 201 14.89 10.61 -4.70
C ARG A 201 13.91 11.71 -5.01
N MET A 202 13.18 12.13 -4.00
CA MET A 202 12.26 13.25 -4.08
C MET A 202 12.93 14.57 -3.73
N SER A 203 12.65 15.62 -4.49
CA SER A 203 12.90 16.99 -4.05
C SER A 203 12.32 17.23 -2.65
N PRO A 204 13.03 17.87 -1.69
CA PRO A 204 14.25 18.67 -1.87
C PRO A 204 15.57 17.91 -1.63
N ALA A 205 15.60 16.58 -1.72
CA ALA A 205 16.84 15.81 -1.61
C ALA A 205 17.90 16.29 -2.64
N PRO A 206 19.21 16.17 -2.34
CA PRO A 206 20.26 16.46 -3.29
C PRO A 206 20.19 15.44 -4.44
N ARG A 207 20.34 15.96 -5.67
CA ARG A 207 20.26 15.16 -6.91
C ARG A 207 18.91 14.40 -6.99
N PRO A 208 17.76 15.10 -6.90
CA PRO A 208 16.46 14.44 -6.95
C PRO A 208 16.25 13.81 -8.33
N THR A 209 15.61 12.65 -8.36
CA THR A 209 15.21 11.99 -9.61
C THR A 209 13.80 12.38 -10.03
N PHE A 210 12.98 12.89 -9.12
CA PHE A 210 11.67 13.46 -9.44
C PHE A 210 11.23 14.55 -8.45
N ASP A 211 10.33 15.40 -8.94
CA ASP A 211 9.75 16.53 -8.21
C ASP A 211 8.22 16.49 -8.31
N VAL A 212 7.55 16.52 -7.16
CA VAL A 212 6.09 16.59 -7.07
C VAL A 212 5.65 18.03 -7.15
N ILE A 213 4.82 18.36 -8.15
CA ILE A 213 4.29 19.73 -8.29
C ILE A 213 3.01 19.86 -7.47
N TRP A 214 3.14 20.44 -6.29
CA TRP A 214 2.00 20.73 -5.42
C TRP A 214 1.07 21.79 -6.02
N PRO A 215 -0.28 21.70 -5.89
CA PRO A 215 -1.21 22.60 -6.58
C PRO A 215 -1.07 24.07 -6.18
N ASN A 216 -0.89 24.37 -4.89
CA ASN A 216 -0.88 25.74 -4.39
C ASN A 216 0.23 26.59 -5.05
N GLY A 217 -0.18 27.63 -5.76
CA GLY A 217 0.72 28.53 -6.50
C GLY A 217 1.26 27.98 -7.83
N ASN A 218 0.94 26.74 -8.19
CA ASN A 218 1.37 26.13 -9.46
C ASN A 218 0.20 25.82 -10.41
N MET A 219 -0.97 25.41 -9.87
CA MET A 219 -2.16 25.02 -10.63
C MET A 219 -3.29 26.03 -10.42
N LYS A 220 -4.16 26.19 -11.43
CA LYS A 220 -5.36 27.05 -11.32
C LYS A 220 -6.39 26.51 -10.35
N TYR A 221 -6.51 25.19 -10.27
CA TYR A 221 -7.49 24.49 -9.46
C TYR A 221 -6.85 23.30 -8.74
N TYR A 222 -7.32 23.00 -7.53
CA TYR A 222 -6.82 21.90 -6.74
C TYR A 222 -7.13 20.55 -7.43
N GLY A 223 -6.14 19.64 -7.47
CA GLY A 223 -6.29 18.32 -8.08
C GLY A 223 -6.46 18.31 -9.60
N TYR A 224 -6.20 19.42 -10.30
CA TYR A 224 -6.47 19.59 -11.73
C TYR A 224 -5.20 19.81 -12.55
N THR A 225 -5.27 19.51 -13.86
CA THR A 225 -4.09 19.47 -14.74
C THR A 225 -3.69 20.81 -15.38
N GLU A 226 -4.34 21.91 -14.98
CA GLU A 226 -4.14 23.21 -15.62
C GLU A 226 -3.23 24.14 -14.79
N PRO A 227 -2.02 24.49 -15.28
CA PRO A 227 -1.11 25.36 -14.56
C PRO A 227 -1.62 26.80 -14.49
N LEU A 228 -1.26 27.50 -13.42
CA LEU A 228 -1.57 28.91 -13.21
C LEU A 228 -0.92 29.78 -14.31
N ASP A 229 0.34 29.50 -14.61
CA ASP A 229 1.13 30.14 -15.66
C ASP A 229 1.72 29.05 -16.57
N PRO A 230 1.13 28.84 -17.78
CA PRO A 230 1.58 27.84 -18.74
C PRO A 230 3.05 27.94 -19.15
N ASP A 231 3.55 29.16 -19.37
CA ASP A 231 4.91 29.36 -19.88
C ASP A 231 5.94 29.09 -18.78
N LYS A 232 5.65 29.55 -17.56
CA LYS A 232 6.47 29.25 -16.39
C LYS A 232 6.49 27.76 -16.08
N PHE A 233 5.35 27.08 -16.21
CA PHE A 233 5.26 25.63 -15.98
C PHE A 233 6.07 24.86 -17.04
N ALA A 234 5.93 25.20 -18.33
CA ALA A 234 6.73 24.60 -19.40
C ALA A 234 8.23 24.81 -19.19
N ALA A 235 8.65 26.02 -18.80
CA ALA A 235 10.04 26.32 -18.49
C ALA A 235 10.57 25.51 -17.30
N ARG A 236 9.75 25.29 -16.26
CA ARG A 236 10.07 24.43 -15.12
C ARG A 236 10.29 22.98 -15.56
N VAL A 237 9.38 22.43 -16.38
CA VAL A 237 9.51 21.05 -16.88
C VAL A 237 10.80 20.89 -17.67
N LYS A 238 11.08 21.81 -18.59
CA LYS A 238 12.32 21.80 -19.37
C LYS A 238 13.57 21.84 -18.48
N ALA A 239 13.60 22.73 -17.48
CA ALA A 239 14.73 22.85 -16.56
C ALA A 239 14.94 21.57 -15.71
N ALA A 240 13.85 20.89 -15.33
CA ALA A 240 13.92 19.61 -14.63
C ALA A 240 14.50 18.50 -15.54
N HIS A 241 14.06 18.43 -16.80
CA HIS A 241 14.60 17.48 -17.79
C HIS A 241 16.09 17.69 -18.07
N GLU A 242 16.56 18.93 -18.13
CA GLU A 242 17.99 19.26 -18.25
C GLU A 242 18.82 18.71 -17.07
N GLN A 243 18.19 18.52 -15.91
CA GLN A 243 18.77 17.94 -14.70
C GLN A 243 18.47 16.44 -14.54
N LYS A 244 17.80 15.80 -15.51
CA LYS A 244 17.31 14.40 -15.43
C LYS A 244 16.38 14.16 -14.24
N CYS A 245 15.58 15.16 -13.88
CA CYS A 245 14.56 15.07 -12.84
C CYS A 245 13.18 15.02 -13.50
N LEU A 246 12.38 14.01 -13.15
CA LEU A 246 11.02 13.82 -13.64
C LEU A 246 10.07 14.83 -12.98
N VAL A 247 9.12 15.36 -13.74
CA VAL A 247 8.08 16.26 -13.21
C VAL A 247 6.77 15.51 -13.05
N VAL A 248 6.26 15.49 -11.82
CA VAL A 248 5.12 14.66 -11.39
C VAL A 248 4.06 15.54 -10.74
N PRO A 249 3.14 16.16 -11.51
CA PRO A 249 2.14 17.04 -10.93
C PRO A 249 1.10 16.32 -10.10
N TYR A 250 0.63 16.98 -9.03
CA TYR A 250 -0.50 16.53 -8.23
C TYR A 250 -1.80 16.55 -9.05
N VAL A 251 -2.49 15.41 -9.13
CA VAL A 251 -3.77 15.25 -9.82
C VAL A 251 -4.66 14.32 -9.01
N ASN A 252 -5.93 14.70 -8.84
CA ASN A 252 -6.92 13.81 -8.24
C ASN A 252 -7.68 13.07 -9.35
N LEU A 253 -7.86 11.75 -9.17
CA LEU A 253 -8.63 10.92 -10.10
C LEU A 253 -10.07 10.67 -9.63
N ASN A 254 -10.31 10.78 -8.32
CA ASN A 254 -11.63 10.60 -7.69
C ASN A 254 -12.20 11.89 -7.09
N PHE A 255 -11.52 13.02 -7.29
CA PHE A 255 -11.95 14.32 -6.82
C PHE A 255 -11.61 15.39 -7.86
N VAL A 256 -12.36 16.49 -7.86
CA VAL A 256 -12.04 17.67 -8.65
C VAL A 256 -12.54 18.93 -7.96
N SER A 257 -11.82 20.04 -8.11
CA SER A 257 -12.26 21.33 -7.58
C SER A 257 -13.61 21.74 -8.18
N ALA A 258 -14.55 22.21 -7.34
CA ALA A 258 -15.81 22.80 -7.79
C ALA A 258 -15.63 24.07 -8.65
N GLY A 259 -14.42 24.65 -8.65
CA GLY A 259 -14.06 25.83 -9.43
C GLY A 259 -13.72 25.56 -10.89
N VAL A 260 -13.49 24.29 -11.29
CA VAL A 260 -13.17 24.00 -12.71
C VAL A 260 -14.39 24.33 -13.58
N PRO A 261 -14.23 24.96 -14.76
CA PRO A 261 -15.35 25.36 -15.59
C PRO A 261 -16.29 24.19 -15.95
N GLU A 262 -15.73 23.01 -16.21
CA GLU A 262 -16.47 21.82 -16.58
C GLU A 262 -17.41 21.32 -15.46
N TRP A 263 -17.07 21.58 -14.19
CA TRP A 263 -17.92 21.20 -13.05
C TRP A 263 -19.29 21.87 -13.09
N GLN A 264 -19.37 23.09 -13.61
CA GLN A 264 -20.63 23.84 -13.70
C GLN A 264 -21.62 23.21 -14.70
N TYR A 265 -21.12 22.43 -15.66
CA TYR A 265 -21.95 21.78 -16.69
C TYR A 265 -22.15 20.29 -16.41
N TYR A 266 -21.11 19.60 -15.93
CA TYR A 266 -21.07 18.15 -15.80
C TYR A 266 -20.91 17.64 -14.36
N GLY A 267 -20.75 18.54 -13.38
CA GLY A 267 -20.51 18.14 -11.99
C GLY A 267 -21.66 17.32 -11.40
N ALA A 268 -22.91 17.63 -11.73
CA ALA A 268 -24.08 16.93 -11.18
C ALA A 268 -24.07 15.40 -11.43
N PRO A 269 -23.90 14.89 -12.67
CA PRO A 269 -23.82 13.45 -12.91
C PRO A 269 -22.52 12.80 -12.38
N TRP A 270 -21.45 13.57 -12.15
CA TRP A 270 -20.19 13.04 -11.62
C TRP A 270 -20.18 12.95 -10.09
N ALA A 271 -20.88 13.88 -9.43
CA ALA A 271 -20.69 14.16 -8.02
C ALA A 271 -21.20 13.04 -7.11
N ASP A 272 -20.38 12.71 -6.11
CA ASP A 272 -20.86 12.20 -4.85
C ASP A 272 -20.80 13.32 -3.80
N PRO A 273 -21.93 14.00 -3.52
CA PRO A 273 -21.93 15.17 -2.65
C PRO A 273 -21.58 14.82 -1.19
N ALA A 274 -21.63 13.54 -0.80
CA ALA A 274 -21.20 13.11 0.53
C ALA A 274 -19.66 13.14 0.70
N ARG A 275 -18.91 13.28 -0.40
CA ARG A 275 -17.44 13.28 -0.43
C ARG A 275 -16.88 14.66 -0.82
N ALA A 276 -17.42 15.74 -0.27
CA ALA A 276 -16.84 17.08 -0.44
C ALA A 276 -15.82 17.37 0.68
N VAL A 277 -14.62 17.84 0.33
CA VAL A 277 -13.56 18.18 1.28
C VAL A 277 -13.00 19.57 1.03
N THR A 278 -12.69 20.28 2.11
CA THR A 278 -12.17 21.66 2.07
C THR A 278 -11.09 21.90 3.15
N PRO A 279 -10.01 21.09 3.22
CA PRO A 279 -8.88 21.36 4.11
C PRO A 279 -8.21 22.71 3.79
N SER A 280 -7.32 23.18 4.66
CA SER A 280 -6.79 24.56 4.61
C SER A 280 -6.10 24.93 3.29
N ASP A 281 -5.37 24.00 2.68
CA ASP A 281 -4.68 24.16 1.40
C ASP A 281 -5.66 24.22 0.22
N VAL A 282 -6.72 23.39 0.24
CA VAL A 282 -7.84 23.43 -0.71
C VAL A 282 -8.63 24.73 -0.55
N ALA A 283 -8.96 25.10 0.69
CA ALA A 283 -9.70 26.32 1.03
C ALA A 283 -8.96 27.57 0.54
N ALA A 284 -7.62 27.57 0.61
CA ALA A 284 -6.79 28.66 0.11
C ALA A 284 -6.89 28.86 -1.42
N MET A 285 -7.34 27.85 -2.17
CA MET A 285 -7.62 27.95 -3.61
C MET A 285 -9.07 28.38 -3.92
N GLY A 286 -9.89 28.63 -2.89
CA GLY A 286 -11.20 29.28 -3.02
C GLY A 286 -12.39 28.38 -3.35
N TYR A 287 -12.17 27.07 -3.57
CA TYR A 287 -13.22 26.12 -3.94
C TYR A 287 -13.04 24.80 -3.19
N ALA A 288 -14.15 24.13 -2.86
CA ALA A 288 -14.11 22.78 -2.32
C ALA A 288 -13.62 21.77 -3.38
N SER A 289 -13.00 20.69 -2.90
CA SER A 289 -12.69 19.51 -3.71
C SER A 289 -13.85 18.53 -3.61
N MET A 290 -14.46 18.19 -4.75
CA MET A 290 -15.69 17.41 -4.84
C MET A 290 -15.39 15.98 -5.27
N GLY A 291 -15.84 15.01 -4.48
CA GLY A 291 -15.73 13.60 -4.83
C GLY A 291 -16.52 13.25 -6.08
N THR A 292 -15.91 12.48 -6.97
CA THR A 292 -16.50 12.01 -8.23
C THR A 292 -16.69 10.49 -8.18
N CYS A 293 -17.74 9.99 -8.83
CA CYS A 293 -17.98 8.57 -8.95
C CYS A 293 -17.05 7.98 -10.01
N PRO A 294 -16.07 7.11 -9.65
CA PRO A 294 -15.14 6.54 -10.63
C PRO A 294 -15.84 5.61 -11.62
N ASN A 295 -17.06 5.14 -11.31
CA ASN A 295 -17.86 4.29 -12.20
C ASN A 295 -18.65 5.09 -13.25
N VAL A 296 -18.60 6.43 -13.22
CA VAL A 296 -19.19 7.26 -14.28
C VAL A 296 -18.20 7.36 -15.43
N ARG A 297 -18.56 6.77 -16.58
CA ARG A 297 -17.67 6.69 -17.75
C ARG A 297 -17.25 8.08 -18.26
N ASP A 298 -18.18 9.01 -18.27
CA ASP A 298 -17.95 10.39 -18.71
C ASP A 298 -16.87 11.09 -17.85
N TRP A 299 -16.89 10.87 -16.53
CA TRP A 299 -15.84 11.36 -15.62
C TRP A 299 -14.47 10.74 -15.97
N GLN A 300 -14.40 9.41 -16.15
CA GLN A 300 -13.15 8.75 -16.49
C GLN A 300 -12.55 9.27 -17.82
N ASP A 301 -13.41 9.47 -18.82
CA ASP A 301 -13.01 9.95 -20.14
C ASP A 301 -12.53 11.40 -20.08
N PHE A 302 -13.23 12.25 -19.30
CA PHE A 302 -12.86 13.65 -19.07
C PHE A 302 -11.49 13.78 -18.39
N ILE A 303 -11.27 13.13 -17.25
CA ILE A 303 -10.01 13.28 -16.52
C ILE A 303 -8.83 12.72 -17.33
N LEU A 304 -9.02 11.62 -18.06
CA LEU A 304 -8.00 11.06 -18.95
C LEU A 304 -7.68 12.02 -20.10
N TYR A 305 -8.69 12.67 -20.68
CA TYR A 305 -8.50 13.71 -21.70
C TYR A 305 -7.67 14.87 -21.15
N ARG A 306 -7.97 15.38 -19.94
CA ARG A 306 -7.24 16.47 -19.30
C ARG A 306 -5.79 16.10 -18.96
N ILE A 307 -5.53 14.86 -18.58
CA ILE A 307 -4.17 14.33 -18.38
C ILE A 307 -3.43 14.24 -19.72
N ASN A 308 -4.07 13.70 -20.76
CA ASN A 308 -3.46 13.64 -22.10
C ASN A 308 -3.09 15.03 -22.63
N GLU A 309 -3.94 16.03 -22.44
CA GLU A 309 -3.64 17.42 -22.80
C GLU A 309 -2.41 17.96 -22.05
N MET A 310 -2.29 17.68 -20.75
CA MET A 310 -1.12 18.09 -19.95
C MET A 310 0.17 17.44 -20.46
N ILE A 311 0.13 16.14 -20.79
CA ILE A 311 1.27 15.43 -21.40
C ILE A 311 1.63 16.06 -22.75
N ASN A 312 0.63 16.34 -23.60
CA ASN A 312 0.86 16.91 -24.94
C ASN A 312 1.51 18.29 -24.89
N ARG A 313 1.09 19.14 -23.94
CA ARG A 313 1.49 20.54 -23.88
C ARG A 313 2.79 20.77 -23.13
N TYR A 314 3.02 20.01 -22.07
CA TYR A 314 4.09 20.28 -21.10
C TYR A 314 5.07 19.14 -20.95
N GLU A 315 4.81 17.97 -21.56
CA GLU A 315 5.72 16.82 -21.52
C GLU A 315 6.04 16.32 -20.10
N VAL A 316 5.09 16.46 -19.18
CA VAL A 316 5.19 15.92 -17.81
C VAL A 316 5.43 14.41 -17.84
N ASP A 317 6.14 13.91 -16.83
CA ASP A 317 6.63 12.54 -16.80
C ASP A 317 5.72 11.60 -16.01
N GLY A 318 4.77 12.14 -15.26
CA GLY A 318 3.95 11.35 -14.38
C GLY A 318 2.85 12.17 -13.73
N ILE A 319 2.16 11.57 -12.77
CA ILE A 319 1.27 12.27 -11.85
C ILE A 319 1.41 11.69 -10.43
N TYR A 320 1.21 12.56 -9.46
CA TYR A 320 1.04 12.22 -8.06
C TYR A 320 -0.46 12.19 -7.78
N ILE A 321 -0.96 11.02 -7.40
CA ILE A 321 -2.39 10.76 -7.23
C ILE A 321 -2.68 10.77 -5.74
N ASP A 322 -3.53 11.70 -5.33
CA ASP A 322 -4.01 11.83 -3.95
C ASP A 322 -5.53 11.63 -3.89
N CYS A 323 -6.07 11.58 -2.68
CA CYS A 323 -7.47 11.18 -2.44
C CYS A 323 -7.77 9.87 -3.20
N TRP A 324 -6.87 8.90 -3.03
CA TRP A 324 -6.71 7.72 -3.88
C TRP A 324 -7.54 6.49 -3.43
N GLY A 325 -8.18 6.52 -2.26
CA GLY A 325 -8.92 5.35 -1.78
C GLY A 325 -10.10 4.98 -2.68
N PRO A 326 -10.56 3.70 -2.64
CA PRO A 326 -11.79 3.28 -3.26
C PRO A 326 -12.98 3.74 -2.40
N TYR A 327 -13.04 5.01 -2.01
CA TYR A 327 -13.99 5.55 -1.02
C TYR A 327 -15.45 5.18 -1.32
N LEU A 328 -16.22 4.98 -0.26
CA LEU A 328 -17.61 4.55 -0.35
C LEU A 328 -18.38 5.56 -1.20
N CYS A 329 -18.85 5.10 -2.35
CA CYS A 329 -19.53 5.94 -3.31
C CYS A 329 -21.03 5.64 -3.30
N LYS A 330 -21.84 6.68 -3.08
CA LYS A 330 -23.32 6.61 -3.07
C LYS A 330 -23.94 7.31 -4.28
N ALA A 331 -23.16 7.55 -5.32
CA ALA A 331 -23.59 8.26 -6.51
C ALA A 331 -23.62 7.35 -7.75
N GLY A 332 -24.53 7.67 -8.66
CA GLY A 332 -24.62 7.03 -9.97
C GLY A 332 -24.66 5.50 -9.88
N PRO A 333 -23.87 4.79 -10.71
CA PRO A 333 -23.86 3.32 -10.72
C PRO A 333 -23.35 2.64 -9.44
N CYS A 334 -22.76 3.38 -8.50
CA CYS A 334 -22.29 2.82 -7.22
C CYS A 334 -23.40 2.77 -6.15
N ALA A 335 -24.48 3.51 -6.35
CA ALA A 335 -25.61 3.59 -5.44
C ALA A 335 -26.54 2.39 -5.58
N TRP A 336 -27.11 1.93 -4.47
CA TRP A 336 -28.18 0.92 -4.47
C TRP A 336 -29.12 1.08 -3.29
N GLU A 337 -30.34 0.57 -3.40
CA GLU A 337 -31.35 0.66 -2.35
C GLU A 337 -31.25 -0.56 -1.41
N GLY A 338 -31.05 -0.31 -0.12
CA GLY A 338 -31.05 -1.35 0.90
C GLY A 338 -32.47 -1.80 1.27
N ALA A 339 -32.58 -2.92 2.00
CA ALA A 339 -33.86 -3.43 2.47
C ALA A 339 -34.61 -2.46 3.41
N ASP A 340 -33.90 -1.50 4.02
CA ASP A 340 -34.46 -0.43 4.84
C ASP A 340 -34.89 0.82 4.03
N GLY A 341 -34.85 0.75 2.70
CA GLY A 341 -35.17 1.84 1.77
C GLY A 341 -34.11 2.94 1.70
N LYS A 342 -32.96 2.78 2.37
CA LYS A 342 -31.88 3.78 2.32
C LYS A 342 -30.91 3.50 1.18
N VAL A 343 -30.36 4.58 0.64
CA VAL A 343 -29.28 4.50 -0.35
C VAL A 343 -27.99 4.05 0.34
N GLN A 344 -27.53 2.89 -0.10
CA GLN A 344 -26.24 2.29 0.21
C GLN A 344 -25.25 2.57 -0.92
N GLY A 345 -23.97 2.41 -0.60
CA GLY A 345 -22.88 2.65 -1.53
C GLY A 345 -22.08 1.40 -1.85
N THR A 346 -21.14 1.58 -2.76
CA THR A 346 -20.17 0.57 -3.19
C THR A 346 -18.78 1.18 -3.02
N GLN A 347 -17.79 0.40 -2.57
CA GLN A 347 -16.36 0.75 -2.59
C GLN A 347 -15.84 0.40 -3.99
N PRO A 348 -15.70 1.35 -4.94
CA PRO A 348 -15.65 1.04 -6.37
C PRO A 348 -14.23 0.66 -6.86
N ILE A 349 -13.64 -0.38 -6.28
CA ILE A 349 -12.30 -0.91 -6.57
C ILE A 349 -12.09 -1.16 -8.07
N ARG A 350 -13.00 -1.90 -8.74
CA ARG A 350 -12.88 -2.26 -10.16
C ARG A 350 -12.97 -1.04 -11.06
N ALA A 351 -13.91 -0.13 -10.77
CA ALA A 351 -14.08 1.06 -11.57
C ALA A 351 -12.86 1.98 -11.47
N TYR A 352 -12.30 2.13 -10.27
CA TYR A 352 -11.12 2.95 -10.08
C TYR A 352 -9.85 2.29 -10.64
N ARG A 353 -9.68 0.98 -10.42
CA ARG A 353 -8.63 0.17 -11.06
C ARG A 353 -8.63 0.32 -12.58
N GLU A 354 -9.79 0.32 -13.22
CA GLU A 354 -9.89 0.56 -14.67
C GLU A 354 -9.43 1.97 -15.06
N LEU A 355 -9.81 3.01 -14.31
CA LEU A 355 -9.31 4.37 -14.55
C LEU A 355 -7.78 4.44 -14.43
N LEU A 356 -7.21 3.82 -13.40
CA LEU A 356 -5.76 3.76 -13.19
C LEU A 356 -5.06 3.00 -14.31
N ARG A 357 -5.59 1.86 -14.74
CA ARG A 357 -5.07 1.09 -15.88
C ARG A 357 -5.02 1.95 -17.15
N ARG A 358 -6.05 2.75 -17.40
CA ARG A 358 -6.12 3.67 -18.55
C ARG A 358 -5.09 4.80 -18.44
N VAL A 359 -4.91 5.38 -17.25
CA VAL A 359 -3.88 6.40 -16.99
C VAL A 359 -2.48 5.80 -17.17
N TYR A 360 -2.22 4.62 -16.62
CA TYR A 360 -0.97 3.88 -16.76
C TYR A 360 -0.65 3.60 -18.24
N ALA A 361 -1.62 3.07 -19.00
CA ALA A 361 -1.46 2.82 -20.42
C ALA A 361 -1.19 4.11 -21.22
N LEU A 362 -1.85 5.22 -20.87
CA LEU A 362 -1.63 6.52 -21.49
C LEU A 362 -0.18 6.99 -21.29
N PHE A 363 0.32 6.99 -20.05
CA PHE A 363 1.68 7.40 -19.74
C PHE A 363 2.72 6.51 -20.41
N ARG A 364 2.59 5.18 -20.31
CA ARG A 364 3.52 4.22 -20.94
C ARG A 364 3.58 4.32 -22.46
N LYS A 365 2.51 4.81 -23.12
CA LYS A 365 2.50 5.06 -24.56
C LYS A 365 3.17 6.39 -24.94
N ARG A 366 3.21 7.37 -24.04
CA ARG A 366 3.55 8.76 -24.34
C ARG A 366 4.90 9.19 -23.77
N ARG A 367 5.40 8.54 -22.71
CA ARG A 367 6.68 8.81 -22.05
C ARG A 367 7.53 7.54 -21.98
N PRO A 368 8.86 7.64 -22.12
CA PRO A 368 9.74 6.46 -22.09
C PRO A 368 9.85 5.84 -20.69
N ASP A 369 9.86 6.68 -19.65
CA ASP A 369 10.01 6.24 -18.26
C ASP A 369 9.10 7.06 -17.33
N PRO A 370 7.78 6.87 -17.42
CA PRO A 370 6.86 7.62 -16.58
C PRO A 370 6.88 7.14 -15.13
N LEU A 371 6.49 8.03 -14.22
CA LEU A 371 6.38 7.76 -12.79
C LEU A 371 4.97 8.07 -12.27
N LEU A 372 4.21 7.03 -11.93
CA LEU A 372 2.92 7.19 -11.25
C LEU A 372 3.09 6.97 -9.75
N MET A 373 2.84 8.01 -8.97
CA MET A 373 2.91 7.97 -7.52
C MET A 373 1.52 8.03 -6.92
N VAL A 374 1.27 7.24 -5.89
CA VAL A 374 0.00 7.22 -5.17
C VAL A 374 0.21 7.55 -3.70
N HIS A 375 -0.63 8.43 -3.16
CA HIS A 375 -0.73 8.69 -1.73
C HIS A 375 -1.69 7.69 -1.08
N MET A 376 -1.17 6.79 -0.24
CA MET A 376 -1.96 5.71 0.34
C MET A 376 -2.67 6.09 1.63
N SER A 377 -2.00 6.83 2.52
CA SER A 377 -2.55 7.24 3.82
C SER A 377 -3.12 6.07 4.64
N SER A 378 -2.31 5.04 4.86
CA SER A 378 -2.66 3.73 5.44
C SER A 378 -3.61 2.85 4.61
N GLN A 379 -3.96 3.22 3.38
CA GLN A 379 -4.86 2.44 2.51
C GLN A 379 -4.07 1.62 1.48
N VAL A 380 -3.53 0.48 1.92
CA VAL A 380 -2.79 -0.47 1.07
C VAL A 380 -3.76 -1.29 0.19
N ASP A 381 -4.57 -0.64 -0.64
CA ASP A 381 -5.55 -1.29 -1.52
C ASP A 381 -4.86 -1.92 -2.76
N LEU A 382 -4.28 -3.10 -2.56
CA LEU A 382 -3.47 -3.82 -3.54
C LEU A 382 -4.06 -3.97 -4.95
N PRO A 383 -5.38 -4.19 -5.15
CA PRO A 383 -5.96 -4.32 -6.48
C PRO A 383 -5.73 -3.12 -7.37
N MET A 384 -5.52 -1.94 -6.79
CA MET A 384 -5.32 -0.72 -7.56
C MET A 384 -3.82 -0.45 -7.80
N LEU A 385 -2.93 -0.99 -6.96
CA LEU A 385 -1.48 -0.72 -6.96
C LEU A 385 -0.70 -1.33 -8.14
N SER A 386 -1.28 -2.26 -8.90
CA SER A 386 -0.63 -2.80 -10.12
C SER A 386 -0.29 -1.74 -11.15
N PHE A 387 -1.00 -0.61 -11.13
CA PHE A 387 -0.89 0.47 -12.09
C PHE A 387 -0.18 1.69 -11.52
N THR A 388 0.69 1.50 -10.52
CA THR A 388 1.47 2.54 -9.85
C THR A 388 2.93 2.13 -9.77
N ASP A 389 3.84 3.10 -9.75
CA ASP A 389 5.28 2.91 -9.66
C ASP A 389 5.82 3.12 -8.25
N THR A 390 5.28 4.15 -7.58
CA THR A 390 5.67 4.50 -6.22
C THR A 390 4.45 4.76 -5.34
N LEU A 391 4.66 4.61 -4.04
CA LEU A 391 3.70 4.89 -2.99
C LEU A 391 4.26 6.00 -2.11
N LEU A 392 3.36 6.79 -1.51
CA LEU A 392 3.67 7.66 -0.40
C LEU A 392 2.75 7.30 0.77
N ASP A 393 3.31 7.20 1.95
CA ASP A 393 2.53 7.09 3.18
C ASP A 393 3.26 7.79 4.35
N GLY A 394 2.55 8.10 5.43
CA GLY A 394 3.13 8.73 6.64
C GLY A 394 2.44 10.04 7.07
N GLU A 395 1.63 10.67 6.20
CA GLU A 395 0.89 11.90 6.52
C GLU A 395 -0.01 11.74 7.75
N GLN A 396 -0.57 10.55 7.96
CA GLN A 396 -1.46 10.22 9.06
C GLN A 396 -0.87 10.46 10.45
N PHE A 397 0.45 10.45 10.57
CA PHE A 397 1.12 10.75 11.83
C PHE A 397 1.13 12.24 12.19
N ARG A 398 0.75 13.14 11.26
CA ARG A 398 0.48 14.56 11.51
C ARG A 398 -0.48 14.80 12.67
N SER A 399 -1.50 13.96 12.78
CA SER A 399 -2.55 14.07 13.79
C SER A 399 -2.23 13.27 15.06
N GLY A 400 -1.10 12.54 15.08
CA GLY A 400 -0.61 11.79 16.22
C GLY A 400 0.18 12.65 17.20
N LYS A 401 0.55 12.05 18.33
CA LYS A 401 1.51 12.65 19.29
C LYS A 401 2.93 12.28 18.89
N LEU A 402 3.32 12.61 17.65
CA LEU A 402 4.66 12.36 17.16
C LEU A 402 5.68 13.20 17.97
N THR A 403 6.70 12.53 18.51
CA THR A 403 7.83 13.17 19.19
C THR A 403 9.08 13.06 18.31
N ASP A 404 10.25 12.82 18.89
CA ASP A 404 11.53 12.56 18.22
C ASP A 404 11.69 11.13 17.69
N ASP A 405 10.66 10.28 17.75
CA ASP A 405 10.66 8.94 17.15
C ASP A 405 9.24 8.48 16.77
N TYR A 406 9.16 7.45 15.91
CA TYR A 406 7.90 6.90 15.40
C TYR A 406 7.47 5.61 16.10
N LEU A 407 8.23 5.05 17.05
CA LEU A 407 8.06 3.67 17.49
C LEU A 407 6.75 3.42 18.24
N ASP A 408 6.17 4.44 18.90
CA ASP A 408 4.84 4.31 19.53
C ASP A 408 3.69 4.30 18.50
N LEU A 409 3.86 4.99 17.38
CA LEU A 409 2.84 5.12 16.33
C LEU A 409 2.98 4.03 15.26
N LEU A 410 4.21 3.60 15.04
CA LEU A 410 4.64 2.71 13.97
C LEU A 410 5.72 1.74 14.48
N PRO A 411 5.34 0.78 15.35
CA PRO A 411 6.26 -0.27 15.80
C PRO A 411 6.76 -1.12 14.62
N PRO A 412 7.86 -1.88 14.78
CA PRO A 412 8.53 -2.52 13.64
C PRO A 412 7.69 -3.55 12.88
N ASP A 413 6.78 -4.26 13.53
CA ASP A 413 5.85 -5.18 12.86
C ASP A 413 4.79 -4.43 12.05
N LYS A 414 4.24 -3.33 12.57
CA LYS A 414 3.33 -2.44 11.83
C LYS A 414 4.03 -1.83 10.63
N PHE A 415 5.27 -1.35 10.78
CA PHE A 415 6.06 -0.83 9.67
C PHE A 415 6.19 -1.89 8.56
N ARG A 416 6.54 -3.13 8.94
CA ARG A 416 6.68 -4.24 7.98
C ARG A 416 5.40 -4.60 7.24
N ALA A 417 4.25 -4.43 7.89
CA ALA A 417 2.95 -4.75 7.33
C ALA A 417 2.33 -3.63 6.47
N GLU A 418 2.89 -2.41 6.46
CA GLU A 418 2.25 -1.23 5.84
C GLU A 418 3.21 -0.41 4.96
N PHE A 419 4.48 -0.24 5.35
CA PHE A 419 5.42 0.74 4.75
C PHE A 419 6.62 0.13 4.00
N MET A 420 6.66 -1.18 3.78
CA MET A 420 7.83 -1.79 3.14
C MET A 420 7.85 -1.60 1.63
N GLY A 421 6.69 -1.51 0.99
CA GLY A 421 6.53 -1.49 -0.47
C GLY A 421 6.90 -2.81 -1.17
N ARG A 422 8.03 -3.45 -0.83
CA ARG A 422 8.56 -4.65 -1.52
C ARG A 422 7.62 -5.86 -1.48
N ASN A 423 6.89 -6.01 -0.38
CA ASN A 423 5.89 -7.05 -0.16
C ASN A 423 4.62 -6.80 -0.98
N PHE A 424 4.45 -5.58 -1.50
CA PHE A 424 3.30 -5.15 -2.32
C PHE A 424 3.66 -4.96 -3.78
N GLY A 425 4.86 -4.50 -4.12
CA GLY A 425 5.39 -4.39 -5.47
C GLY A 425 5.92 -2.99 -5.85
N PRO A 426 5.17 -1.90 -5.61
CA PRO A 426 5.68 -0.55 -5.84
C PRO A 426 6.83 -0.14 -4.89
N VAL A 427 7.55 0.94 -5.22
CA VAL A 427 8.58 1.51 -4.33
C VAL A 427 7.92 2.47 -3.34
N ASP A 428 8.10 2.23 -2.05
CA ASP A 428 7.47 3.06 -1.02
C ASP A 428 8.34 4.25 -0.62
N PHE A 429 7.66 5.38 -0.38
CA PHE A 429 8.23 6.60 0.18
C PHE A 429 7.52 6.94 1.48
N PHE A 430 8.31 7.25 2.50
CA PHE A 430 7.81 7.71 3.78
C PHE A 430 7.75 9.23 3.82
N LEU A 431 6.60 9.79 4.19
CA LEU A 431 6.40 11.21 4.47
C LEU A 431 6.62 11.49 5.96
N PRO A 432 7.72 12.18 6.34
CA PRO A 432 7.91 12.65 7.70
C PRO A 432 6.85 13.70 8.05
N GLU A 433 6.52 13.79 9.33
CA GLU A 433 5.47 14.67 9.86
C GLU A 433 5.92 15.38 11.14
N PHE A 434 7.24 15.55 11.33
CA PHE A 434 7.79 16.20 12.51
C PHE A 434 7.31 17.67 12.59
N ARG A 435 6.69 18.00 13.73
CA ARG A 435 6.29 19.36 14.11
C ARG A 435 7.27 19.89 15.17
N ASP A 436 7.42 21.20 15.21
CA ASP A 436 8.21 21.92 16.23
C ASP A 436 9.68 21.46 16.35
N ASP A 437 10.25 21.52 17.56
CA ASP A 437 11.68 21.26 17.84
C ASP A 437 12.11 19.80 17.60
N TYR A 438 11.17 18.87 17.41
CA TYR A 438 11.48 17.45 17.16
C TYR A 438 12.09 17.19 15.78
N ARG A 439 12.00 18.14 14.83
CA ARG A 439 12.60 17.96 13.50
C ARG A 439 14.09 17.63 13.58
N THR A 440 14.84 18.37 14.38
CA THR A 440 16.30 18.20 14.47
C THR A 440 16.68 16.91 15.20
N THR A 441 15.99 16.58 16.29
CA THR A 441 16.30 15.39 17.10
C THR A 441 15.76 14.10 16.49
N GLY A 442 14.59 14.16 15.87
CA GLY A 442 13.89 12.99 15.34
C GLY A 442 14.31 12.59 13.95
N THR A 443 14.77 13.52 13.10
CA THR A 443 15.16 13.17 11.72
C THR A 443 16.27 12.11 11.64
N PRO A 444 17.37 12.19 12.42
CA PRO A 444 18.36 11.12 12.45
C PRO A 444 17.79 9.75 12.88
N ASN A 445 16.85 9.74 13.83
CA ASN A 445 16.22 8.49 14.28
C ASN A 445 15.35 7.90 13.17
N LEU A 446 14.54 8.74 12.51
CA LEU A 446 13.74 8.33 11.36
C LEU A 446 14.61 7.84 10.21
N ALA A 447 15.71 8.52 9.89
CA ALA A 447 16.62 8.12 8.81
C ALA A 447 17.18 6.71 9.03
N ALA A 448 17.62 6.40 10.25
CA ALA A 448 18.06 5.05 10.59
C ALA A 448 16.90 4.04 10.54
N TYR A 449 15.69 4.42 10.97
CA TYR A 449 14.52 3.54 10.97
C TYR A 449 14.01 3.22 9.55
N LEU A 450 14.09 4.17 8.62
CA LEU A 450 13.77 3.93 7.21
C LEU A 450 14.83 3.04 6.55
N MET A 451 16.12 3.27 6.82
CA MET A 451 17.18 2.38 6.36
C MET A 451 17.10 0.97 6.97
N LEU A 452 16.62 0.84 8.20
CA LEU A 452 16.39 -0.46 8.84
C LEU A 452 15.42 -1.32 8.03
N HIS A 453 14.49 -0.68 7.29
CA HIS A 453 13.45 -1.33 6.50
C HIS A 453 13.63 -1.21 4.98
N ASP A 454 14.69 -0.52 4.53
CA ASP A 454 14.99 -0.26 3.12
C ASP A 454 13.96 0.63 2.39
N VAL A 455 13.56 1.72 3.05
CA VAL A 455 12.53 2.67 2.56
C VAL A 455 13.12 4.05 2.33
N GLN A 456 12.62 4.76 1.32
CA GLN A 456 13.08 6.11 0.99
C GLN A 456 12.20 7.18 1.65
N PRO A 457 12.74 8.35 2.03
CA PRO A 457 11.92 9.47 2.50
C PRO A 457 11.49 10.39 1.35
N TRP A 458 10.33 11.02 1.49
CA TRP A 458 10.16 12.38 0.97
C TRP A 458 10.63 13.36 2.06
N PRO A 459 11.83 13.96 1.97
CA PRO A 459 12.45 14.63 3.13
C PRO A 459 11.87 16.02 3.43
N ILE A 460 10.58 16.24 3.16
CA ILE A 460 9.84 17.41 3.65
C ILE A 460 9.41 17.18 5.11
N TRP A 461 9.01 18.26 5.79
CA TRP A 461 8.61 18.27 7.21
C TRP A 461 9.61 17.60 8.17
N SER A 462 10.90 17.59 7.80
CA SER A 462 12.02 17.06 8.56
C SER A 462 13.25 17.97 8.38
N ASP A 463 14.33 17.70 9.10
CA ASP A 463 15.61 18.40 8.92
C ASP A 463 16.37 17.83 7.72
N ILE A 464 16.68 18.66 6.72
CA ILE A 464 17.39 18.23 5.52
C ILE A 464 18.86 17.87 5.79
N GLY A 465 19.47 18.39 6.86
CA GLY A 465 20.89 18.18 7.17
C GLY A 465 21.30 16.71 7.33
N PRO A 466 20.64 15.92 8.22
CA PRO A 466 20.87 14.48 8.33
C PRO A 466 20.61 13.71 7.02
N TRP A 467 19.57 14.08 6.26
CA TRP A 467 19.28 13.44 4.97
C TRP A 467 20.40 13.66 3.95
N ASN A 468 20.92 14.89 3.83
CA ASN A 468 22.02 15.20 2.92
C ASN A 468 23.27 14.36 3.22
N ARG A 469 23.65 14.27 4.50
CA ARG A 469 24.77 13.45 4.95
C ARG A 469 24.54 11.97 4.63
N LEU A 470 23.32 11.48 4.87
CA LEU A 470 22.98 10.11 4.51
C LEU A 470 23.06 9.86 3.00
N TYR A 471 22.51 10.75 2.17
CA TYR A 471 22.54 10.59 0.72
C TYR A 471 23.96 10.61 0.15
N ASP A 472 24.83 11.49 0.65
CA ASP A 472 26.24 11.54 0.23
C ASP A 472 27.00 10.27 0.65
N ALA A 473 26.77 9.78 1.88
CA ALA A 473 27.35 8.53 2.36
C ALA A 473 26.83 7.32 1.57
N ALA A 474 25.53 7.27 1.28
CA ALA A 474 24.89 6.20 0.53
C ALA A 474 25.37 6.16 -0.93
N ASP A 475 25.59 7.32 -1.56
CA ASP A 475 26.20 7.43 -2.90
C ASP A 475 27.65 6.94 -2.89
N ALA A 476 28.46 7.37 -1.91
CA ALA A 476 29.86 6.95 -1.77
C ALA A 476 30.01 5.45 -1.45
N PHE A 477 29.05 4.89 -0.71
CA PHE A 477 28.95 3.46 -0.45
C PHE A 477 28.49 2.67 -1.69
N GLY A 478 27.68 3.30 -2.54
CA GLY A 478 27.02 2.65 -3.67
C GLY A 478 25.81 1.84 -3.25
N ILE A 479 24.95 2.39 -2.37
CA ILE A 479 23.80 1.65 -1.80
C ILE A 479 22.84 1.10 -2.85
N ALA A 480 22.77 1.75 -4.03
CA ALA A 480 21.86 1.39 -5.11
C ALA A 480 22.04 -0.05 -5.63
N GLU A 481 23.24 -0.63 -5.49
CA GLU A 481 23.53 -2.00 -5.91
C GLU A 481 23.97 -2.88 -4.72
N ALA A 482 23.74 -2.41 -3.49
CA ALA A 482 24.06 -3.18 -2.30
C ALA A 482 23.05 -4.31 -2.08
N GLU A 483 23.53 -5.43 -1.54
CA GLU A 483 22.66 -6.44 -0.96
C GLU A 483 22.13 -5.92 0.37
N PHE A 484 20.83 -6.05 0.61
CA PHE A 484 20.19 -5.68 1.87
C PHE A 484 19.88 -6.94 2.67
N ARG A 485 20.34 -6.97 3.92
CA ARG A 485 20.20 -8.08 4.87
C ARG A 485 19.37 -7.60 6.08
N PRO A 486 18.06 -7.90 6.14
CA PRO A 486 17.17 -7.36 7.15
C PRO A 486 17.35 -7.97 8.55
N TYR A 487 16.97 -7.22 9.59
CA TYR A 487 16.96 -7.69 10.98
C TYR A 487 15.96 -8.83 11.26
N TRP A 488 14.89 -8.97 10.47
CA TRP A 488 13.91 -10.06 10.62
C TRP A 488 14.35 -11.38 9.97
N GLN A 489 15.52 -11.39 9.35
CA GLN A 489 16.20 -12.59 8.88
C GLN A 489 17.60 -12.62 9.52
N ASP A 490 18.63 -12.94 8.75
CA ASP A 490 20.02 -12.90 9.20
C ASP A 490 20.70 -11.66 8.62
N SER A 491 20.77 -10.58 9.39
CA SER A 491 21.47 -9.36 8.98
C SER A 491 23.00 -9.50 8.97
N GLY A 492 23.55 -10.55 9.59
CA GLY A 492 25.00 -10.70 9.79
C GLY A 492 25.52 -9.92 11.00
N ALA A 493 24.61 -9.46 11.87
CA ALA A 493 24.94 -8.83 13.14
C ALA A 493 24.17 -9.53 14.29
N GLN A 494 24.83 -9.71 15.42
CA GLN A 494 24.25 -10.18 16.68
C GLN A 494 24.33 -9.07 17.71
N THR A 495 23.24 -8.83 18.43
CA THR A 495 23.15 -7.74 19.41
C THR A 495 22.08 -8.04 20.47
N ASP A 496 21.86 -7.10 21.38
CA ASP A 496 20.84 -7.16 22.42
C ASP A 496 19.43 -7.21 21.80
N GLU A 497 18.47 -7.87 22.46
CA GLU A 497 17.11 -8.11 21.93
C GLU A 497 16.37 -6.81 21.55
N GLN A 498 16.61 -5.73 22.30
CA GLN A 498 16.02 -4.41 22.04
C GLN A 498 16.75 -3.60 20.94
N VAL A 499 17.77 -4.16 20.28
CA VAL A 499 18.53 -3.48 19.23
C VAL A 499 18.32 -4.23 17.92
N LEU A 500 17.75 -3.53 16.94
CA LEU A 500 17.51 -4.07 15.60
C LEU A 500 18.62 -3.60 14.66
N VAL A 501 19.17 -4.52 13.87
CA VAL A 501 20.23 -4.21 12.91
C VAL A 501 19.92 -4.82 11.56
N SER A 502 19.79 -3.97 10.54
CA SER A 502 19.83 -4.37 9.13
C SER A 502 21.15 -3.92 8.52
N ALA A 503 21.66 -4.67 7.55
CA ALA A 503 22.93 -4.39 6.91
C ALA A 503 22.79 -4.22 5.39
N TYR A 504 23.58 -3.32 4.84
CA TYR A 504 23.84 -3.20 3.42
C TYR A 504 25.29 -3.62 3.16
N THR A 505 25.52 -4.48 2.18
CA THR A 505 26.87 -4.99 1.87
C THR A 505 27.23 -4.74 0.42
N ARG A 506 28.41 -4.16 0.18
CA ARG A 506 28.97 -3.94 -1.16
C ARG A 506 30.49 -3.81 -1.12
N ASN A 507 31.19 -4.52 -2.01
CA ASN A 507 32.62 -4.34 -2.29
C ASN A 507 33.53 -4.28 -1.04
N GLY A 508 33.36 -5.20 -0.07
CA GLY A 508 34.19 -5.20 1.14
C GLY A 508 33.86 -4.11 2.16
N LYS A 509 32.69 -3.48 2.05
CA LYS A 509 32.14 -2.50 2.99
C LYS A 509 30.77 -2.95 3.48
N ALA A 510 30.42 -2.56 4.70
CA ALA A 510 29.09 -2.73 5.26
C ALA A 510 28.56 -1.40 5.81
N MET A 511 27.28 -1.11 5.58
CA MET A 511 26.56 -0.01 6.21
C MET A 511 25.42 -0.58 7.04
N LEU A 512 25.42 -0.28 8.34
CA LEU A 512 24.48 -0.85 9.31
C LEU A 512 23.44 0.20 9.69
N ALA A 513 22.16 -0.12 9.55
CA ALA A 513 21.08 0.64 10.16
C ALA A 513 20.76 0.00 11.51
N ILE A 514 21.02 0.74 12.60
CA ILE A 514 20.93 0.26 13.97
C ILE A 514 19.85 1.07 14.69
N MET A 515 18.86 0.40 15.24
CA MET A 515 17.77 1.03 15.98
C MET A 515 17.65 0.41 17.37
N ASN A 516 17.81 1.22 18.41
CA ASN A 516 17.38 0.83 19.75
C ASN A 516 15.86 1.02 19.82
N ILE A 517 15.10 0.00 20.21
CA ILE A 517 13.64 0.09 20.39
C ILE A 517 13.22 0.16 21.87
N GLY A 518 14.20 0.13 22.79
CA GLY A 518 13.99 0.18 24.23
C GLY A 518 14.61 1.40 24.89
N GLU A 519 14.97 1.23 26.17
CA GLU A 519 15.64 2.22 27.01
C GLU A 519 17.11 2.39 26.61
N ALA A 520 17.78 3.43 27.14
CA ALA A 520 19.18 3.70 26.83
C ALA A 520 20.09 2.49 27.15
N ILE A 521 21.05 2.21 26.26
CA ILE A 521 21.92 1.02 26.32
C ILE A 521 23.28 1.32 25.70
N GLU A 522 24.32 0.64 26.21
CA GLU A 522 25.62 0.50 25.54
C GLU A 522 25.59 -0.79 24.71
N ALA A 523 25.03 -0.71 23.49
CA ALA A 523 24.78 -1.88 22.66
C ALA A 523 26.09 -2.49 22.15
N LYS A 524 26.20 -3.82 22.21
CA LYS A 524 27.31 -4.55 21.60
C LYS A 524 26.84 -5.21 20.32
N VAL A 525 27.28 -4.68 19.19
CA VAL A 525 26.93 -5.22 17.87
C VAL A 525 28.09 -6.07 17.38
N ARG A 526 27.96 -7.40 17.51
CA ARG A 526 28.94 -8.37 17.04
C ARG A 526 28.69 -8.69 15.57
N LEU A 527 29.69 -8.44 14.74
CA LEU A 527 29.64 -8.58 13.29
C LEU A 527 30.12 -9.96 12.84
N ASP A 528 29.33 -10.63 12.01
CA ASP A 528 29.80 -11.74 11.20
C ASP A 528 30.49 -11.17 9.95
N LEU A 529 31.81 -10.98 10.06
CA LEU A 529 32.59 -10.34 9.02
C LEU A 529 32.47 -11.06 7.66
N ALA A 530 32.39 -12.39 7.66
CA ALA A 530 32.26 -13.17 6.44
C ALA A 530 30.92 -12.89 5.74
N LYS A 531 29.80 -12.92 6.49
CA LYS A 531 28.47 -12.60 5.95
C LYS A 531 28.34 -11.16 5.50
N LEU A 532 29.05 -10.24 6.16
CA LEU A 532 29.08 -8.82 5.80
C LEU A 532 30.08 -8.51 4.68
N GLY A 533 30.78 -9.52 4.16
CA GLY A 533 31.81 -9.35 3.13
C GLY A 533 33.05 -8.57 3.60
N LEU A 534 33.24 -8.42 4.91
CA LEU A 534 34.35 -7.70 5.52
C LEU A 534 35.51 -8.64 5.82
N SER A 535 36.75 -8.19 5.60
CA SER A 535 37.95 -8.91 6.07
C SER A 535 38.28 -8.59 7.53
N LYS A 536 37.97 -7.36 7.97
CA LYS A 536 38.09 -6.86 9.34
C LYS A 536 37.14 -5.68 9.55
N ALA A 537 36.77 -5.40 10.79
CA ALA A 537 36.12 -4.15 11.17
C ALA A 537 37.20 -3.17 11.65
N GLY A 538 37.64 -2.27 10.76
CA GLY A 538 38.72 -1.33 11.06
C GLY A 538 38.20 -0.02 11.62
N LYS A 539 37.35 0.66 10.84
CA LYS A 539 36.74 1.95 11.21
C LYS A 539 35.23 1.87 11.10
N ALA A 540 34.54 2.39 12.13
CA ALA A 540 33.09 2.52 12.17
C ALA A 540 32.70 3.99 12.40
N VAL A 541 31.84 4.55 11.55
CA VAL A 541 31.39 5.96 11.63
C VAL A 541 29.88 6.04 11.53
N ASP A 542 29.23 6.69 12.50
CA ASP A 542 27.82 7.09 12.40
C ASP A 542 27.70 8.25 11.41
N VAL A 543 27.17 8.00 10.21
CA VAL A 543 27.10 9.00 9.13
C VAL A 543 26.10 10.12 9.41
N LEU A 544 25.12 9.89 10.29
CA LEU A 544 24.11 10.87 10.66
C LEU A 544 24.60 11.85 11.74
N ARG A 545 25.68 11.49 12.45
CA ARG A 545 26.24 12.28 13.56
C ARG A 545 27.73 12.59 13.40
N GLU A 546 28.37 11.99 12.40
CA GLU A 546 29.81 12.11 12.12
C GLU A 546 30.68 11.68 13.33
N GLU A 547 30.16 10.71 14.09
CA GLU A 547 30.81 10.16 15.28
C GLU A 547 31.55 8.88 14.93
N THR A 548 32.81 8.76 15.36
CA THR A 548 33.56 7.50 15.22
C THR A 548 33.24 6.60 16.41
N LEU A 549 32.84 5.36 16.14
CA LEU A 549 32.47 4.39 17.15
C LEU A 549 33.64 3.46 17.48
N PRO A 550 33.82 3.05 18.75
CA PRO A 550 34.85 2.09 19.12
C PRO A 550 34.62 0.71 18.47
N VAL A 551 35.70 0.13 17.94
CA VAL A 551 35.70 -1.21 17.34
C VAL A 551 36.72 -2.08 18.06
N GLU A 552 36.27 -3.21 18.59
CA GLU A 552 37.13 -4.20 19.26
C GLU A 552 36.99 -5.55 18.56
N GLY A 553 37.97 -5.87 17.71
CA GLY A 553 37.93 -7.07 16.87
C GLY A 553 36.79 -7.01 15.85
N ALA A 554 35.71 -7.76 16.09
CA ALA A 554 34.50 -7.77 15.27
C ALA A 554 33.28 -7.19 16.01
N THR A 555 33.49 -6.50 17.13
CA THR A 555 32.41 -5.93 17.94
C THR A 555 32.44 -4.41 17.85
N LEU A 556 31.30 -3.80 17.52
CA LEU A 556 31.07 -2.36 17.65
C LEU A 556 30.45 -2.09 19.03
N ASN A 557 31.01 -1.12 19.76
CA ASN A 557 30.37 -0.59 20.96
C ASN A 557 29.58 0.66 20.57
N VAL A 558 28.26 0.60 20.72
CA VAL A 558 27.34 1.61 20.20
C VAL A 558 26.54 2.20 21.37
N PRO A 559 26.94 3.37 21.91
CA PRO A 559 26.14 4.07 22.92
C PRO A 559 24.85 4.57 22.28
N MET A 560 23.70 4.15 22.83
CA MET A 560 22.39 4.49 22.30
C MET A 560 21.49 5.05 23.40
N ALA A 561 20.98 6.26 23.19
CA ALA A 561 19.87 6.76 23.98
C ALA A 561 18.60 5.92 23.75
N ARG A 562 17.60 6.11 24.62
CA ARG A 562 16.28 5.52 24.45
C ARG A 562 15.77 5.81 23.04
N ARG A 563 15.37 4.76 22.32
CA ARG A 563 14.79 4.86 20.98
C ARG A 563 15.63 5.56 19.90
N GLN A 564 16.95 5.59 20.10
CA GLN A 564 17.85 6.23 19.16
C GLN A 564 18.09 5.34 17.92
N GLY A 565 18.17 5.98 16.75
CA GLY A 565 18.63 5.36 15.51
C GLY A 565 20.01 5.86 15.11
N ARG A 566 20.83 4.97 14.53
CA ARG A 566 22.17 5.26 13.98
C ARG A 566 22.36 4.55 12.63
N VAL A 567 23.12 5.18 11.73
CA VAL A 567 23.54 4.55 10.47
C VAL A 567 25.06 4.52 10.45
N VAL A 568 25.66 3.34 10.51
CA VAL A 568 27.10 3.16 10.73
C VAL A 568 27.76 2.55 9.50
N GLU A 569 28.66 3.29 8.85
CA GLU A 569 29.52 2.72 7.81
C GLU A 569 30.73 2.05 8.48
N VAL A 570 30.92 0.77 8.17
CA VAL A 570 32.05 -0.06 8.62
C VAL A 570 32.95 -0.36 7.44
N THR A 571 34.23 -0.02 7.58
CA THR A 571 35.24 -0.23 6.55
C THR A 571 36.39 -1.09 7.06
N ALA A 572 36.93 -1.92 6.18
CA ALA A 572 38.20 -2.60 6.39
C ALA A 572 39.34 -1.60 6.09
N THR A 573 39.83 -0.86 7.09
CA THR A 573 41.04 -0.04 6.92
C THR A 573 42.27 -0.93 7.04
N GLU A 574 43.22 -0.85 6.10
CA GLU A 574 44.49 -1.63 6.04
C GLU A 574 45.30 -1.66 7.34
#